data_AF-A0A183H2G1-F1
#
_entry.id   AF-A0A183H2G1-F1
#
_cell.length_a   1.000
_cell.length_b   1.000
_cell.length_c   1.000
_cell.angle_alpha   90.00
_cell.angle_beta   90.00
_cell.angle_gamma   90.00
#
_symmetry.space_group_name_H-M   'P 1'
#
loop_
_entity.id
_entity.type
_entity.pdbx_description
1 polymer ?
#
loop_
_entity_poly.entity_id
_entity_poly.type
_entity_poly.pdbx_seq_one_letter_code
_entity_poly.pdbx_strand_id
1 'polypeptide(L)'
;MIGRTQAGRICYLPDGSRLTKAIRKEYRMLTDQERRRFHNALIELKRSGEYGNLALIHGRASVSGGAHSGPAFLPWHREFIKRFEIALRQIDPSVSLPYWDSVLDSGLPYPEDSVLWTNELMGTTNARGEVTGGDFANFVTFENHPHIRREVGKQGSPFKESDLNWILQQNRVENVLAFTAPRQGCRYHANYNALEYTHGNVHIFVGGDMYDPYTSGNDPSFYLHHSFVDYIWEMFRQQKQTRYQRENDYPLDNQACSSALHFGSFLMRPFTPLRNIDGLSNEYTDNLYEYAPRPTCRSGSTCGSKYLFCDRSHGQPHCVSQARIGGRCSGFVYGEQVCHNGACIGGRCVATPSTPIQTTPLPTSISTKRPPVVSVFANCYNENECCEFWANHGECNRNRGYMHEWCKVSCRVCQPNFNPNIECSDHHENCERWARSGECTRNVRWMRENCRLSCNHCGRTRAEICSGEHGSVITTRRPQPEKTNLHCNSPGCYNENVCCPLWSLQGQCARNATWIPCNCKVSCGLCIPDDYDYGTCNDYHRSCRIWAAQGECDTNAWMLENCRRSCDSCLDQWQLRQRCHTNSDLVLSHTPTFIAIDDYYYEEL
;
A
#
# COMPACT_ATOMS: atom_id res chain seq x y z
N MET A 1 6.22 -20.39 0.94
CA MET A 1 5.07 -21.06 0.28
C MET A 1 4.74 -22.33 1.07
N ILE A 2 3.45 -22.57 1.34
CA ILE A 2 2.97 -23.68 2.20
C ILE A 2 2.61 -24.93 1.36
N GLY A 3 3.02 -24.99 0.09
CA GLY A 3 2.71 -26.11 -0.79
C GLY A 3 3.82 -26.42 -1.78
N ARG A 4 3.81 -27.66 -2.29
CA ARG A 4 4.67 -28.09 -3.40
C ARG A 4 3.92 -27.83 -4.72
N THR A 5 4.49 -27.01 -5.59
CA THR A 5 4.00 -26.81 -6.95
C THR A 5 4.44 -28.00 -7.80
N GLN A 6 3.50 -28.75 -8.37
CA GLN A 6 3.79 -29.78 -9.38
C GLN A 6 3.44 -29.29 -10.80
N ALA A 7 3.87 -30.05 -11.81
CA ALA A 7 3.54 -29.80 -13.22
C ALA A 7 2.02 -29.57 -13.37
N GLY A 8 1.65 -28.38 -13.89
CA GLY A 8 0.24 -27.96 -14.03
C GLY A 8 -0.23 -26.82 -13.12
N ARG A 9 0.66 -26.12 -12.38
CA ARG A 9 0.32 -24.96 -11.51
C ARG A 9 -0.64 -25.29 -10.36
N ILE A 10 -0.74 -26.56 -9.95
CA ILE A 10 -1.58 -26.97 -8.82
C ILE A 10 -0.75 -26.94 -7.54
N CYS A 11 -1.22 -26.15 -6.56
CA CYS A 11 -0.62 -26.08 -5.23
C CYS A 11 -1.34 -27.06 -4.29
N TYR A 12 -0.58 -27.98 -3.71
CA TYR A 12 -1.06 -28.89 -2.67
C TYR A 12 -0.57 -28.44 -1.30
N LEU A 13 -1.47 -28.43 -0.32
CA LEU A 13 -1.19 -28.15 1.09
C LEU A 13 -0.43 -29.33 1.74
N PRO A 14 0.17 -29.15 2.93
CA PRO A 14 0.96 -30.19 3.59
C PRO A 14 0.16 -31.44 3.94
N ASP A 15 -1.17 -31.31 4.05
CA ASP A 15 -2.11 -32.41 4.28
C ASP A 15 -2.54 -33.13 2.98
N GLY A 16 -1.98 -32.74 1.82
CA GLY A 16 -2.30 -33.31 0.52
C GLY A 16 -3.56 -32.73 -0.13
N SER A 17 -4.28 -31.83 0.52
CA SER A 17 -5.44 -31.16 -0.08
C SER A 17 -5.01 -30.10 -1.10
N ARG A 18 -5.85 -29.84 -2.11
CA ARG A 18 -5.58 -28.82 -3.12
C ARG A 18 -5.90 -27.44 -2.56
N LEU A 19 -4.99 -26.49 -2.72
CA LEU A 19 -5.28 -25.08 -2.50
C LEU A 19 -6.25 -24.60 -3.59
N THR A 20 -7.47 -24.24 -3.19
CA THR A 20 -8.51 -23.75 -4.09
C THR A 20 -8.61 -22.22 -4.04
N LYS A 21 -9.24 -21.65 -5.07
CA LYS A 21 -9.63 -20.24 -5.12
C LYS A 21 -10.44 -19.86 -3.88
N ALA A 22 -10.19 -18.68 -3.32
CA ALA A 22 -10.95 -18.16 -2.17
C ALA A 22 -12.36 -17.73 -2.60
N ILE A 23 -13.38 -18.07 -1.80
CA ILE A 23 -14.74 -17.55 -2.00
C ILE A 23 -15.00 -16.49 -0.92
N ARG A 24 -14.94 -15.22 -1.31
CA ARG A 24 -15.21 -14.08 -0.43
C ARG A 24 -16.72 -13.95 -0.26
N LYS A 25 -17.21 -14.18 0.95
CA LYS A 25 -18.64 -14.10 1.30
C LYS A 25 -18.93 -12.84 2.09
N GLU A 26 -20.19 -12.41 2.07
CA GLU A 26 -20.64 -11.37 3.00
C GLU A 26 -20.40 -11.88 4.44
N TYR A 27 -19.83 -11.04 5.30
CA TYR A 27 -19.33 -11.44 6.61
C TYR A 27 -20.40 -12.04 7.54
N ARG A 28 -21.62 -11.51 7.52
CA ARG A 28 -22.78 -12.04 8.24
C ARG A 28 -23.35 -13.30 7.58
N MET A 29 -22.97 -13.62 6.35
CA MET A 29 -23.32 -14.88 5.68
C MET A 29 -22.32 -16.02 5.95
N LEU A 30 -21.21 -15.76 6.65
CA LEU A 30 -20.32 -16.83 7.12
C LEU A 30 -21.06 -17.74 8.11
N THR A 31 -20.81 -19.04 8.01
CA THR A 31 -21.16 -19.98 9.08
C THR A 31 -20.37 -19.68 10.35
N ASP A 32 -20.84 -20.14 11.49
CA ASP A 32 -20.13 -19.91 12.76
C ASP A 32 -18.75 -20.57 12.79
N GLN A 33 -18.56 -21.67 12.05
CA GLN A 33 -17.24 -22.29 11.88
C GLN A 33 -16.32 -21.43 11.01
N GLU A 34 -16.80 -20.93 9.87
CA GLU A 34 -16.02 -20.03 9.00
C GLU A 34 -15.61 -18.76 9.74
N ARG A 35 -16.54 -18.14 10.47
CA ARG A 35 -16.28 -16.93 11.26
C ARG A 35 -15.23 -17.15 12.34
N ARG A 36 -15.34 -18.24 13.11
CA ARG A 36 -14.34 -18.60 14.13
C ARG A 36 -12.95 -18.80 13.51
N ARG A 37 -12.86 -19.47 12.35
CA ARG A 37 -11.57 -19.68 11.67
C ARG A 37 -10.98 -18.37 11.15
N PHE A 38 -11.83 -17.47 10.63
CA PHE A 38 -11.43 -16.13 10.22
C PHE A 38 -10.92 -15.27 11.39
N HIS A 39 -11.64 -15.23 12.52
CA HIS A 39 -11.22 -14.49 13.72
C HIS A 39 -9.90 -15.05 14.29
N ASN A 40 -9.78 -16.37 14.40
CA ASN A 40 -8.55 -17.01 14.85
C ASN A 40 -7.36 -16.68 13.94
N ALA A 41 -7.56 -16.67 12.61
CA ALA A 41 -6.52 -16.28 11.66
C ALA A 41 -6.10 -14.81 11.81
N LEU A 42 -7.05 -13.90 12.04
CA LEU A 42 -6.76 -12.49 12.31
C LEU A 42 -5.97 -12.29 13.61
N ILE A 43 -6.41 -12.94 14.69
CA ILE A 43 -5.72 -12.87 16.00
C ILE A 43 -4.29 -13.37 15.88
N GLU A 44 -4.08 -14.49 15.17
CA GLU A 44 -2.75 -15.04 14.97
C GLU A 44 -1.88 -14.16 14.06
N LEU A 45 -2.47 -13.56 13.01
CA LEU A 45 -1.78 -12.59 12.16
C LEU A 45 -1.38 -11.33 12.95
N LYS A 46 -2.19 -10.94 13.94
CA LYS A 46 -1.88 -9.85 14.87
C LYS A 46 -0.73 -10.22 15.79
N ARG A 47 -0.74 -11.43 16.36
CA ARG A 47 0.33 -11.94 17.23
C ARG A 47 1.67 -12.07 16.53
N SER A 48 1.68 -12.40 15.23
CA SER A 48 2.92 -12.49 14.45
C SER A 48 3.55 -11.12 14.15
N GLY A 49 2.85 -10.01 14.40
CA GLY A 49 3.26 -8.65 14.03
C GLY A 49 2.97 -8.29 12.57
N GLU A 50 2.69 -9.28 11.71
CA GLU A 50 2.49 -9.04 10.28
C GLU A 50 1.22 -8.25 9.98
N TYR A 51 0.17 -8.38 10.80
CA TYR A 51 -1.00 -7.51 10.70
C TYR A 51 -0.60 -6.03 10.82
N GLY A 52 0.23 -5.69 11.82
CA GLY A 52 0.69 -4.32 12.06
C GLY A 52 1.58 -3.81 10.93
N ASN A 53 2.47 -4.67 10.41
CA ASN A 53 3.27 -4.35 9.23
C ASN A 53 2.38 -4.03 8.03
N LEU A 54 1.37 -4.87 7.76
CA LEU A 54 0.44 -4.68 6.65
C LEU A 54 -0.39 -3.40 6.80
N ALA A 55 -0.91 -3.13 8.00
CA ALA A 55 -1.61 -1.89 8.32
C ALA A 55 -0.75 -0.65 8.03
N LEU A 56 0.52 -0.69 8.43
CA LEU A 56 1.46 0.43 8.28
C LEU A 56 1.83 0.74 6.81
N ILE A 57 1.71 -0.24 5.90
CA ILE A 57 1.89 -0.01 4.46
C ILE A 57 0.88 1.01 3.97
N HIS A 58 -0.39 0.78 4.30
CA HIS A 58 -1.48 1.66 3.90
C HIS A 58 -1.30 3.03 4.53
N GLY A 59 -1.01 3.09 5.83
CA GLY A 59 -0.85 4.35 6.55
C GLY A 59 0.31 5.24 6.07
N ARG A 60 1.41 4.66 5.56
CA ARG A 60 2.56 5.45 5.08
C ARG A 60 2.37 5.93 3.64
N ALA A 61 1.79 7.12 3.46
CA ALA A 61 1.60 7.74 2.14
C ALA A 61 2.88 7.85 1.29
N SER A 62 4.07 7.96 1.91
CA SER A 62 5.37 7.94 1.19
C SER A 62 5.68 6.61 0.52
N VAL A 63 5.09 5.52 1.01
CA VAL A 63 5.23 4.15 0.52
C VAL A 63 4.03 3.75 -0.35
N SER A 64 2.83 4.24 -0.02
CA SER A 64 1.55 3.90 -0.64
C SER A 64 0.96 5.02 -1.50
N GLY A 65 1.77 5.91 -2.08
CA GLY A 65 1.25 7.14 -2.71
C GLY A 65 0.32 6.97 -3.93
N GLY A 66 0.09 5.75 -4.41
CA GLY A 66 -0.98 5.43 -5.37
C GLY A 66 -2.29 4.93 -4.74
N ALA A 67 -2.31 4.72 -3.43
CA ALA A 67 -3.42 4.12 -2.70
C ALA A 67 -4.65 5.02 -2.63
N HIS A 68 -4.50 6.35 -2.68
CA HIS A 68 -5.62 7.30 -2.57
C HIS A 68 -5.44 8.51 -3.49
N SER A 69 -6.52 9.22 -3.77
CA SER A 69 -6.58 10.48 -4.52
C SER A 69 -6.40 10.35 -6.03
N GLY A 70 -6.68 9.18 -6.61
CA GLY A 70 -6.61 9.02 -8.06
C GLY A 70 -6.84 7.62 -8.61
N PRO A 71 -6.67 7.44 -9.94
CA PRO A 71 -7.00 6.21 -10.66
C PRO A 71 -6.37 4.90 -10.16
N ALA A 72 -5.26 4.97 -9.42
CA ALA A 72 -4.61 3.79 -8.84
C ALA A 72 -5.28 3.26 -7.57
N PHE A 73 -6.26 3.97 -7.00
CA PHE A 73 -6.96 3.59 -5.77
C PHE A 73 -7.49 2.14 -5.79
N LEU A 74 -8.30 1.76 -6.80
CA LEU A 74 -8.90 0.41 -6.86
C LEU A 74 -7.87 -0.68 -7.15
N PRO A 75 -6.98 -0.55 -8.16
CA PRO A 75 -5.95 -1.56 -8.41
C PRO A 75 -5.00 -1.75 -7.23
N TRP A 76 -4.61 -0.68 -6.54
CA TRP A 76 -3.72 -0.73 -5.39
C TRP A 76 -4.38 -1.46 -4.21
N HIS A 77 -5.63 -1.10 -3.87
CA HIS A 77 -6.34 -1.74 -2.77
C HIS A 77 -6.67 -3.20 -3.06
N ARG A 78 -6.96 -3.56 -4.33
CA ARG A 78 -7.12 -4.96 -4.76
C ARG A 78 -5.89 -5.81 -4.45
N GLU A 79 -4.71 -5.36 -4.86
CA GLU A 79 -3.47 -6.09 -4.58
C GLU A 79 -3.17 -6.10 -3.08
N PHE A 80 -3.43 -5.00 -2.37
CA PHE A 80 -3.21 -4.91 -0.93
C PHE A 80 -4.06 -5.92 -0.15
N ILE A 81 -5.39 -5.96 -0.36
CA ILE A 81 -6.26 -6.90 0.35
C ILE A 81 -6.04 -8.35 -0.10
N LYS A 82 -5.59 -8.58 -1.34
CA LYS A 82 -5.14 -9.91 -1.80
C LYS A 82 -3.91 -10.37 -1.00
N ARG A 83 -2.94 -9.49 -0.74
CA ARG A 83 -1.79 -9.84 0.12
C ARG A 83 -2.21 -10.10 1.55
N PHE A 84 -3.15 -9.32 2.08
CA PHE A 84 -3.73 -9.60 3.38
C PHE A 84 -4.40 -10.98 3.45
N GLU A 85 -5.19 -11.35 2.43
CA GLU A 85 -5.82 -12.66 2.32
C GLU A 85 -4.79 -13.81 2.22
N ILE A 86 -3.70 -13.62 1.48
CA ILE A 86 -2.59 -14.58 1.46
C ILE A 86 -1.98 -14.72 2.86
N ALA A 87 -1.82 -13.64 3.62
CA ALA A 87 -1.32 -13.68 5.00
C ALA A 87 -2.20 -14.54 5.90
N LEU A 88 -3.52 -14.32 5.84
CA LEU A 88 -4.50 -15.12 6.58
C LEU A 88 -4.43 -16.59 6.17
N ARG A 89 -4.30 -16.87 4.87
CA ARG A 89 -4.25 -18.23 4.34
C ARG A 89 -2.93 -18.94 4.62
N GLN A 90 -1.89 -18.21 5.03
CA GLN A 90 -0.70 -18.84 5.61
C GLN A 90 -1.00 -19.48 6.97
N ILE A 91 -1.91 -18.88 7.72
CA ILE A 91 -2.37 -19.36 9.02
C ILE A 91 -3.51 -20.36 8.84
N ASP A 92 -4.40 -20.16 7.88
CA ASP A 92 -5.49 -21.10 7.64
C ASP A 92 -5.89 -21.14 6.16
N PRO A 93 -5.40 -22.13 5.39
CA PRO A 93 -5.58 -22.16 3.95
C PRO A 93 -7.03 -22.20 3.45
N SER A 94 -7.99 -22.59 4.29
CA SER A 94 -9.41 -22.62 3.93
C SER A 94 -10.17 -21.35 4.33
N VAL A 95 -9.50 -20.37 4.94
CA VAL A 95 -10.07 -19.04 5.14
C VAL A 95 -10.06 -18.25 3.83
N SER A 96 -11.09 -17.42 3.65
CA SER A 96 -11.17 -16.36 2.66
C SER A 96 -11.40 -15.03 3.38
N LEU A 97 -11.01 -13.93 2.74
CA LEU A 97 -11.33 -12.58 3.23
C LEU A 97 -12.81 -12.31 2.96
N PRO A 98 -13.68 -12.19 3.98
CA PRO A 98 -15.06 -11.81 3.74
C PRO A 98 -15.16 -10.34 3.33
N TYR A 99 -16.28 -9.98 2.70
CA TYR A 99 -16.63 -8.58 2.46
C TYR A 99 -17.69 -8.11 3.44
N TRP A 100 -17.65 -6.82 3.78
CA TRP A 100 -18.70 -6.16 4.57
C TRP A 100 -19.56 -5.29 3.66
N ASP A 101 -20.75 -5.80 3.36
CA ASP A 101 -21.76 -5.04 2.64
C ASP A 101 -22.47 -4.05 3.57
N SER A 102 -21.92 -2.84 3.64
CA SER A 102 -22.46 -1.79 4.51
C SER A 102 -23.82 -1.23 4.04
N VAL A 103 -24.28 -1.58 2.83
CA VAL A 103 -25.65 -1.24 2.39
C VAL A 103 -26.69 -1.94 3.24
N LEU A 104 -26.40 -3.16 3.72
CA LEU A 104 -27.29 -3.88 4.63
C LEU A 104 -27.51 -3.11 5.94
N ASP A 105 -26.50 -2.36 6.40
CA ASP A 105 -26.58 -1.52 7.59
C ASP A 105 -27.38 -0.24 7.34
N SER A 106 -27.31 0.31 6.12
CA SER A 106 -28.06 1.52 5.72
C SER A 106 -29.58 1.35 5.73
N GLY A 107 -30.08 0.10 5.69
CA GLY A 107 -31.51 -0.20 5.78
C GLY A 107 -32.08 -0.11 7.20
N LEU A 108 -31.23 0.00 8.23
CA LEU A 108 -31.68 0.29 9.58
C LEU A 108 -32.02 1.78 9.73
N PRO A 109 -32.98 2.14 10.61
CA PRO A 109 -33.25 3.54 10.92
C PRO A 109 -32.02 4.29 11.46
N TYR A 110 -31.14 3.56 12.15
CA TYR A 110 -29.88 4.03 12.70
C TYR A 110 -28.81 2.96 12.43
N PRO A 111 -27.97 3.12 11.40
CA PRO A 111 -27.00 2.10 11.02
C PRO A 111 -25.98 1.72 12.10
N GLU A 112 -25.72 2.62 13.06
CA GLU A 112 -24.88 2.36 14.23
C GLU A 112 -25.46 1.30 15.19
N ASP A 113 -26.76 1.01 15.09
CA ASP A 113 -27.42 -0.04 15.86
C ASP A 113 -27.26 -1.43 15.24
N SER A 114 -26.54 -1.55 14.12
CA SER A 114 -26.27 -2.84 13.49
C SER A 114 -25.64 -3.86 14.45
N VAL A 115 -26.07 -5.11 14.31
CA VAL A 115 -25.50 -6.28 14.99
C VAL A 115 -24.01 -6.47 14.69
N LEU A 116 -23.49 -5.87 13.61
CA LEU A 116 -22.06 -5.88 13.29
C LEU A 116 -21.19 -5.43 14.49
N TRP A 117 -21.68 -4.48 15.29
CA TRP A 117 -20.99 -3.89 16.43
C TRP A 117 -21.28 -4.60 17.75
N THR A 118 -21.34 -5.93 17.72
CA THR A 118 -21.53 -6.81 18.89
C THR A 118 -20.29 -7.68 19.13
N ASN A 119 -20.18 -8.27 20.31
CA ASN A 119 -19.03 -9.11 20.69
C ASN A 119 -18.87 -10.38 19.85
N GLU A 120 -19.96 -10.90 19.27
CA GLU A 120 -19.91 -12.06 18.36
C GLU A 120 -19.27 -11.71 17.01
N LEU A 121 -19.39 -10.44 16.59
CA LEU A 121 -18.95 -9.95 15.30
C LEU A 121 -17.70 -9.05 15.45
N MET A 122 -17.80 -7.75 15.19
CA MET A 122 -16.64 -6.85 15.15
C MET A 122 -16.24 -6.27 16.51
N GLY A 123 -17.00 -6.56 17.57
CA GLY A 123 -16.74 -6.09 18.93
C GLY A 123 -17.53 -4.85 19.32
N THR A 124 -17.76 -4.70 20.62
CA THR A 124 -18.42 -3.53 21.22
C THR A 124 -17.39 -2.50 21.71
N THR A 125 -17.82 -1.24 21.78
CA THR A 125 -17.03 -0.13 22.31
C THR A 125 -17.51 0.31 23.70
N ASN A 126 -16.57 0.82 24.50
CA ASN A 126 -16.90 1.54 25.73
C ASN A 126 -17.27 3.02 25.44
N ALA A 127 -17.55 3.79 26.49
CA ALA A 127 -17.92 5.21 26.36
C ALA A 127 -16.84 6.12 25.74
N ARG A 128 -15.57 5.67 25.71
CA ARG A 128 -14.44 6.38 25.08
C ARG A 128 -14.24 5.97 23.61
N GLY A 129 -15.08 5.07 23.10
CA GLY A 129 -14.97 4.51 21.76
C GLY A 129 -13.94 3.37 21.65
N GLU A 130 -13.30 2.94 22.75
CA GLU A 130 -12.32 1.85 22.71
C GLU A 130 -13.03 0.51 22.52
N VAL A 131 -12.55 -0.31 21.59
CA VAL A 131 -13.06 -1.67 21.37
C VAL A 131 -12.62 -2.54 22.54
N THR A 132 -13.57 -2.85 23.42
CA THR A 132 -13.31 -3.59 24.67
C THR A 132 -14.02 -4.94 24.75
N GLY A 133 -14.84 -5.27 23.76
CA GLY A 133 -15.57 -6.54 23.71
C GLY A 133 -15.37 -7.30 22.41
N GLY A 134 -15.54 -8.62 22.47
CA GLY A 134 -15.36 -9.52 21.33
C GLY A 134 -13.90 -9.91 21.08
N ASP A 135 -13.68 -10.65 20.00
CA ASP A 135 -12.40 -11.30 19.68
C ASP A 135 -11.25 -10.33 19.40
N PHE A 136 -11.56 -9.06 19.09
CA PHE A 136 -10.58 -8.03 18.74
C PHE A 136 -10.31 -7.02 19.87
N ALA A 137 -10.86 -7.23 21.07
CA ALA A 137 -10.72 -6.30 22.21
C ALA A 137 -9.26 -6.01 22.64
N ASN A 138 -8.36 -6.95 22.39
CA ASN A 138 -6.94 -6.87 22.75
C ASN A 138 -6.04 -6.48 21.58
N PHE A 139 -6.59 -5.95 20.48
CA PHE A 139 -5.78 -5.47 19.38
C PHE A 139 -5.12 -4.14 19.75
N VAL A 140 -3.80 -4.20 19.96
CA VAL A 140 -2.93 -3.02 20.15
C VAL A 140 -2.63 -2.40 18.79
N THR A 141 -2.76 -1.08 18.62
CA THR A 141 -2.48 -0.41 17.34
C THR A 141 -0.99 -0.46 17.00
N PHE A 142 -0.60 -0.26 15.73
CA PHE A 142 0.83 -0.18 15.38
C PHE A 142 1.53 1.06 16.00
N GLU A 143 0.76 2.03 16.50
CA GLU A 143 1.22 3.18 17.27
C GLU A 143 1.39 2.86 18.77
N ASN A 144 1.14 1.60 19.16
CA ASN A 144 1.15 1.10 20.54
C ASN A 144 0.03 1.64 21.44
N HIS A 145 -1.10 2.08 20.87
CA HIS A 145 -2.32 2.31 21.67
C HIS A 145 -2.93 0.97 22.08
N PRO A 146 -3.40 0.81 23.33
CA PRO A 146 -3.82 -0.49 23.87
C PRO A 146 -5.10 -1.06 23.22
N HIS A 147 -5.91 -0.21 22.60
CA HIS A 147 -7.16 -0.59 21.95
C HIS A 147 -7.34 0.17 20.64
N ILE A 148 -7.98 -0.49 19.67
CA ILE A 148 -8.60 0.17 18.52
C ILE A 148 -9.75 1.06 19.02
N ARG A 149 -9.98 2.20 18.37
CA ARG A 149 -11.08 3.12 18.66
C ARG A 149 -12.07 3.20 17.50
N ARG A 150 -13.36 3.32 17.82
CA ARG A 150 -14.46 3.57 16.87
C ARG A 150 -15.44 4.58 17.43
N GLU A 151 -16.04 5.35 16.53
CA GLU A 151 -17.10 6.33 16.84
C GLU A 151 -18.29 6.13 15.89
N VAL A 152 -18.77 4.89 15.83
CA VAL A 152 -19.75 4.43 14.83
C VAL A 152 -20.98 5.32 14.79
N GLY A 153 -21.30 5.84 13.60
CA GLY A 153 -22.49 6.65 13.32
C GLY A 153 -22.46 8.08 13.83
N LYS A 154 -21.36 8.54 14.43
CA LYS A 154 -21.26 9.95 14.83
C LYS A 154 -21.20 10.90 13.63
N GLN A 155 -20.55 10.47 12.55
CA GLN A 155 -20.39 11.21 11.29
C GLN A 155 -20.45 10.21 10.13
N GLY A 156 -20.47 10.69 8.88
CA GLY A 156 -20.43 9.83 7.71
C GLY A 156 -21.67 8.94 7.56
N SER A 157 -21.61 7.99 6.63
CA SER A 157 -22.68 7.02 6.42
C SER A 157 -22.17 5.74 5.77
N PRO A 158 -22.81 4.58 6.00
CA PRO A 158 -22.60 3.39 5.18
C PRO A 158 -22.90 3.66 3.70
N PHE A 159 -22.47 2.75 2.83
CA PHE A 159 -22.94 2.73 1.44
C PHE A 159 -24.45 2.61 1.37
N LYS A 160 -25.07 3.14 0.33
CA LYS A 160 -26.48 2.98 -0.01
C LYS A 160 -26.63 2.26 -1.34
N GLU A 161 -27.80 1.67 -1.58
CA GLU A 161 -28.10 1.02 -2.87
C GLU A 161 -28.02 2.02 -4.03
N SER A 162 -28.32 3.30 -3.79
CA SER A 162 -28.13 4.39 -4.77
C SER A 162 -26.68 4.56 -5.21
N ASP A 163 -25.72 4.37 -4.30
CA ASP A 163 -24.28 4.56 -4.59
C ASP A 163 -23.79 3.43 -5.49
N LEU A 164 -24.20 2.20 -5.18
CA LEU A 164 -23.92 1.02 -6.02
C LEU A 164 -24.54 1.19 -7.40
N ASN A 165 -25.82 1.57 -7.48
CA ASN A 165 -26.51 1.80 -8.74
C ASN A 165 -25.81 2.87 -9.59
N TRP A 166 -25.32 3.95 -8.97
CA TRP A 166 -24.56 4.97 -9.69
C TRP A 166 -23.28 4.40 -10.31
N ILE A 167 -22.49 3.64 -9.55
CA ILE A 167 -21.25 3.01 -10.07
C ILE A 167 -21.56 2.02 -11.19
N LEU A 168 -22.56 1.17 -11.01
CA LEU A 168 -22.95 0.16 -11.99
C LEU A 168 -23.58 0.74 -13.25
N GLN A 169 -23.95 2.03 -13.27
CA GLN A 169 -24.48 2.72 -14.45
C GLN A 169 -23.41 3.44 -15.27
N GLN A 170 -22.17 3.52 -14.79
CA GLN A 170 -21.09 4.19 -15.52
C GLN A 170 -20.71 3.46 -16.80
N ASN A 171 -20.32 4.22 -17.82
CA ASN A 171 -19.82 3.69 -19.10
C ASN A 171 -18.41 4.22 -19.45
N ARG A 172 -17.84 5.08 -18.59
CA ARG A 172 -16.54 5.72 -18.76
C ARG A 172 -15.65 5.32 -17.59
N VAL A 173 -14.44 4.83 -17.88
CA VAL A 173 -13.56 4.30 -16.85
C VAL A 173 -13.09 5.38 -15.87
N GLU A 174 -12.93 6.62 -16.33
CA GLU A 174 -12.59 7.78 -15.49
C GLU A 174 -13.66 8.17 -14.47
N ASN A 175 -14.88 7.65 -14.56
CA ASN A 175 -15.90 7.83 -13.52
C ASN A 175 -15.79 6.77 -12.42
N VAL A 176 -15.06 5.68 -12.67
CA VAL A 176 -14.88 4.55 -11.74
C VAL A 176 -13.46 4.57 -11.17
N LEU A 177 -12.44 4.59 -12.03
CA LEU A 177 -11.05 4.91 -11.71
C LEU A 177 -10.86 6.43 -11.77
N ALA A 178 -11.49 7.15 -10.85
CA ALA A 178 -11.61 8.59 -10.94
C ALA A 178 -10.35 9.36 -10.54
N PHE A 179 -10.17 10.52 -11.15
CA PHE A 179 -9.28 11.57 -10.64
C PHE A 179 -10.03 12.28 -9.49
N THR A 180 -9.87 11.77 -8.28
CA THR A 180 -10.60 12.24 -7.10
C THR A 180 -10.00 13.51 -6.50
N ALA A 181 -8.70 13.73 -6.62
CA ALA A 181 -8.05 15.00 -6.28
C ALA A 181 -7.38 15.66 -7.51
N PRO A 182 -8.15 16.08 -8.53
CA PRO A 182 -7.59 16.69 -9.72
C PRO A 182 -6.95 18.04 -9.38
N ARG A 183 -5.79 18.34 -9.98
CA ARG A 183 -5.13 19.64 -9.80
C ARG A 183 -5.80 20.70 -10.66
N GLN A 184 -5.52 21.96 -10.35
CA GLN A 184 -5.96 23.09 -11.18
C GLN A 184 -5.48 22.91 -12.63
N GLY A 185 -6.39 23.05 -13.59
CA GLY A 185 -6.11 22.82 -15.01
C GLY A 185 -6.40 21.39 -15.51
N CYS A 186 -6.77 20.46 -14.64
CA CYS A 186 -7.29 19.17 -15.08
C CYS A 186 -8.63 19.34 -15.81
N ARG A 187 -8.79 18.66 -16.95
CA ARG A 187 -10.08 18.61 -17.68
C ARG A 187 -11.19 17.85 -16.94
N TYR A 188 -10.83 17.06 -15.94
CA TYR A 188 -11.74 16.28 -15.13
C TYR A 188 -11.96 16.97 -13.78
N HIS A 189 -13.21 17.00 -13.34
CA HIS A 189 -13.59 17.55 -12.05
C HIS A 189 -13.71 16.43 -11.01
N ALA A 190 -13.50 16.79 -9.73
CA ALA A 190 -13.71 15.87 -8.63
C ALA A 190 -15.17 15.37 -8.67
N ASN A 191 -15.34 14.06 -8.75
CA ASN A 191 -16.65 13.43 -8.78
C ASN A 191 -16.93 12.80 -7.42
N TYR A 192 -17.73 13.47 -6.60
CA TYR A 192 -18.05 13.02 -5.24
C TYR A 192 -18.90 11.74 -5.18
N ASN A 193 -19.45 11.28 -6.30
CA ASN A 193 -20.12 9.97 -6.40
C ASN A 193 -19.15 8.85 -6.78
N ALA A 194 -17.88 9.16 -7.11
CA ALA A 194 -16.88 8.14 -7.39
C ALA A 194 -16.72 7.18 -6.20
N LEU A 195 -16.33 5.94 -6.50
CA LEU A 195 -16.23 4.88 -5.50
C LEU A 195 -15.27 5.25 -4.36
N GLU A 196 -14.22 6.01 -4.67
CA GLU A 196 -13.28 6.48 -3.66
C GLU A 196 -13.87 7.56 -2.71
N TYR A 197 -14.81 8.40 -3.14
CA TYR A 197 -15.44 9.33 -2.18
C TYR A 197 -16.50 8.63 -1.34
N THR A 198 -17.30 7.77 -1.98
CA THR A 198 -18.36 7.03 -1.31
C THR A 198 -17.83 6.00 -0.31
N HIS A 199 -16.70 5.33 -0.57
CA HIS A 199 -16.04 4.49 0.44
C HIS A 199 -15.52 5.33 1.63
N GLY A 200 -15.03 6.55 1.39
CA GLY A 200 -14.57 7.45 2.43
C GLY A 200 -15.65 7.80 3.46
N ASN A 201 -16.92 7.87 3.05
CA ASN A 201 -18.03 8.05 3.99
C ASN A 201 -18.18 6.89 4.98
N VAL A 202 -17.80 5.67 4.60
CA VAL A 202 -17.84 4.49 5.48
C VAL A 202 -16.68 4.52 6.48
N HIS A 203 -15.50 4.99 6.06
CA HIS A 203 -14.40 5.28 6.99
C HIS A 203 -14.82 6.27 8.06
N ILE A 204 -15.43 7.38 7.64
CA ILE A 204 -15.97 8.40 8.55
C ILE A 204 -17.10 7.83 9.43
N PHE A 205 -17.94 6.95 8.86
CA PHE A 205 -19.03 6.27 9.59
C PHE A 205 -18.52 5.41 10.74
N VAL A 206 -17.47 4.63 10.55
CA VAL A 206 -16.91 3.83 11.65
C VAL A 206 -16.19 4.73 12.64
N GLY A 207 -15.51 5.78 12.17
CA GLY A 207 -14.81 6.75 13.01
C GLY A 207 -13.60 6.15 13.74
N GLY A 208 -13.02 6.90 14.68
CA GLY A 208 -11.85 6.45 15.44
C GLY A 208 -10.67 6.11 14.53
N ASP A 209 -10.05 4.93 14.69
CA ASP A 209 -8.94 4.50 13.84
C ASP A 209 -9.33 4.43 12.36
N MET A 210 -10.57 4.06 12.03
CA MET A 210 -11.05 4.00 10.64
C MET A 210 -11.18 5.36 9.98
N TYR A 211 -11.23 6.46 10.75
CA TYR A 211 -11.38 7.82 10.23
C TYR A 211 -10.12 8.32 9.50
N ASP A 212 -8.94 8.08 10.09
CA ASP A 212 -7.67 8.58 9.57
C ASP A 212 -7.04 7.53 8.63
N PRO A 213 -6.72 7.88 7.37
CA PRO A 213 -6.02 6.99 6.45
C PRO A 213 -4.70 6.44 7.01
N TYR A 214 -4.03 7.15 7.92
CA TYR A 214 -2.84 6.66 8.60
C TYR A 214 -3.14 5.43 9.46
N THR A 215 -4.22 5.48 10.23
CA THR A 215 -4.55 4.47 11.26
C THR A 215 -5.59 3.46 10.82
N SER A 216 -6.29 3.66 9.71
CA SER A 216 -7.46 2.83 9.36
C SER A 216 -7.15 1.35 9.22
N GLY A 217 -5.93 1.00 8.82
CA GLY A 217 -5.48 -0.39 8.78
C GLY A 217 -5.38 -1.08 10.15
N ASN A 218 -5.45 -0.36 11.28
CA ASN A 218 -5.51 -0.94 12.62
C ASN A 218 -6.80 -1.74 12.86
N ASP A 219 -7.91 -1.35 12.22
CA ASP A 219 -9.22 -1.93 12.44
C ASP A 219 -9.49 -3.12 11.49
N PRO A 220 -9.82 -4.32 11.99
CA PRO A 220 -10.19 -5.45 11.14
C PRO A 220 -11.30 -5.14 10.12
N SER A 221 -12.23 -4.22 10.44
CA SER A 221 -13.31 -3.85 9.49
C SER A 221 -12.79 -3.19 8.22
N PHE A 222 -11.59 -2.61 8.23
CA PHE A 222 -10.93 -2.03 7.05
C PHE A 222 -10.86 -3.04 5.89
N TYR A 223 -10.36 -4.25 6.18
CA TYR A 223 -10.11 -5.25 5.15
C TYR A 223 -11.42 -5.82 4.57
N LEU A 224 -12.46 -5.92 5.40
CA LEU A 224 -13.79 -6.31 4.95
C LEU A 224 -14.44 -5.20 4.10
N HIS A 225 -14.27 -3.95 4.52
CA HIS A 225 -14.76 -2.78 3.80
C HIS A 225 -14.13 -2.70 2.41
N HIS A 226 -12.80 -2.76 2.31
CA HIS A 226 -12.11 -2.72 1.02
C HIS A 226 -12.35 -3.98 0.17
N SER A 227 -12.64 -5.13 0.78
CA SER A 227 -13.13 -6.28 0.03
C SER A 227 -14.52 -6.05 -0.58
N PHE A 228 -15.37 -5.22 0.03
CA PHE A 228 -16.65 -4.84 -0.57
C PHE A 228 -16.48 -3.77 -1.65
N VAL A 229 -15.57 -2.82 -1.45
CA VAL A 229 -15.18 -1.83 -2.49
C VAL A 229 -14.67 -2.56 -3.74
N ASP A 230 -13.79 -3.54 -3.59
CA ASP A 230 -13.32 -4.36 -4.72
C ASP A 230 -14.46 -5.19 -5.33
N TYR A 231 -15.41 -5.67 -4.53
CA TYR A 231 -16.58 -6.38 -5.06
C TYR A 231 -17.48 -5.48 -5.90
N ILE A 232 -17.74 -4.23 -5.47
CA ILE A 232 -18.49 -3.25 -6.26
C ILE A 232 -17.80 -2.99 -7.59
N TRP A 233 -16.49 -2.80 -7.57
CA TRP A 233 -15.71 -2.62 -8.79
C TRP A 233 -15.76 -3.86 -9.70
N GLU A 234 -15.65 -5.05 -9.12
CA GLU A 234 -15.73 -6.30 -9.89
C GLU A 234 -17.12 -6.51 -10.51
N MET A 235 -18.21 -6.13 -9.83
CA MET A 235 -19.56 -6.13 -10.42
C MET A 235 -19.63 -5.19 -11.63
N PHE A 236 -19.06 -3.98 -11.54
CA PHE A 236 -18.96 -3.06 -12.68
C PHE A 236 -18.17 -3.70 -13.84
N ARG A 237 -16.97 -4.22 -13.56
CA ARG A 237 -16.12 -4.90 -14.55
C ARG A 237 -16.89 -6.03 -15.24
N GLN A 238 -17.63 -6.83 -14.49
CA GLN A 238 -18.40 -7.96 -15.00
C GLN A 238 -19.59 -7.56 -15.88
N GLN A 239 -20.28 -6.47 -15.52
CA GLN A 239 -21.50 -6.02 -16.21
C GLN A 239 -21.23 -5.08 -17.39
N LYS A 240 -20.15 -4.28 -17.33
CA LYS A 240 -19.91 -3.16 -18.26
C LYS A 240 -18.73 -3.34 -19.18
N GLN A 241 -17.78 -4.21 -18.83
CA GLN A 241 -16.55 -4.39 -19.59
C GLN A 241 -16.45 -5.80 -20.15
N THR A 242 -16.02 -5.88 -21.41
CA THR A 242 -15.49 -7.11 -21.99
C THR A 242 -14.24 -7.55 -21.25
N ARG A 243 -13.86 -8.83 -21.36
CA ARG A 243 -12.62 -9.32 -20.72
C ARG A 243 -11.37 -8.56 -21.15
N TYR A 244 -11.31 -8.07 -22.40
CA TYR A 244 -10.21 -7.25 -22.89
C TYR A 244 -10.18 -5.87 -22.21
N GLN A 245 -11.33 -5.18 -22.19
CA GLN A 245 -11.48 -3.88 -21.51
C GLN A 245 -11.12 -3.96 -20.02
N ARG A 246 -11.50 -5.03 -19.35
CA ARG A 246 -11.17 -5.27 -17.93
C ARG A 246 -9.68 -5.23 -17.62
N GLU A 247 -8.81 -5.50 -18.58
CA GLU A 247 -7.35 -5.52 -18.43
C GLU A 247 -6.65 -4.28 -19.01
N ASN A 248 -7.35 -3.48 -19.82
CA ASN A 248 -6.73 -2.41 -20.62
C ASN A 248 -7.36 -1.03 -20.40
N ASP A 249 -8.59 -0.96 -19.89
CA ASP A 249 -9.26 0.31 -19.60
C ASP A 249 -8.68 0.90 -18.31
N TYR A 250 -7.73 1.82 -18.48
CA TYR A 250 -7.18 2.66 -17.42
C TYR A 250 -7.24 4.12 -17.89
N PRO A 251 -7.57 5.10 -17.02
CA PRO A 251 -7.54 6.50 -17.39
C PRO A 251 -6.16 6.90 -17.91
N LEU A 252 -6.11 7.66 -19.01
CA LEU A 252 -4.83 8.11 -19.58
C LEU A 252 -4.03 8.91 -18.55
N ASP A 253 -2.74 8.61 -18.49
CA ASP A 253 -1.77 9.30 -17.64
C ASP A 253 -1.82 10.81 -17.90
N ASN A 254 -2.16 11.60 -16.89
CA ASN A 254 -2.30 13.04 -17.02
C ASN A 254 -1.79 13.76 -15.76
N GLN A 255 -0.64 14.42 -15.88
CA GLN A 255 0.02 15.14 -14.78
C GLN A 255 -0.78 16.35 -14.27
N ALA A 256 -1.70 16.90 -15.07
CA ALA A 256 -2.63 17.92 -14.60
C ALA A 256 -3.73 17.34 -13.70
N CYS A 257 -4.01 16.03 -13.80
CA CYS A 257 -5.15 15.40 -13.12
C CYS A 257 -4.75 14.50 -11.94
N SER A 258 -3.52 14.00 -11.91
CA SER A 258 -3.01 13.25 -10.76
C SER A 258 -1.48 13.25 -10.74
N SER A 259 -0.91 12.88 -9.59
CA SER A 259 0.54 12.62 -9.51
C SER A 259 0.91 11.39 -10.36
N ALA A 260 2.19 11.30 -10.75
CA ALA A 260 2.69 10.14 -11.50
C ALA A 260 2.52 8.80 -10.75
N LEU A 261 2.31 8.84 -9.43
CA LEU A 261 2.05 7.64 -8.62
C LEU A 261 0.71 6.97 -8.99
N HIS A 262 -0.19 7.68 -9.68
CA HIS A 262 -1.45 7.15 -10.21
C HIS A 262 -1.43 6.81 -11.69
N PHE A 263 -0.28 6.88 -12.34
CA PHE A 263 -0.19 6.53 -13.75
C PHE A 263 -0.26 5.02 -13.90
N GLY A 264 -0.97 4.55 -14.93
CA GLY A 264 -1.13 3.11 -15.18
C GLY A 264 0.22 2.44 -15.39
N SER A 265 1.14 3.16 -16.05
CA SER A 265 2.51 2.75 -16.33
C SER A 265 3.45 2.78 -15.12
N PHE A 266 3.09 3.49 -14.04
CA PHE A 266 3.95 3.66 -12.87
C PHE A 266 3.88 2.44 -11.93
N LEU A 267 4.98 2.22 -11.20
CA LEU A 267 5.10 1.14 -10.23
C LEU A 267 4.10 1.30 -9.09
N MET A 268 3.32 0.26 -8.83
CA MET A 268 2.38 0.15 -7.72
C MET A 268 3.17 -0.04 -6.42
N ARG A 269 3.65 1.05 -5.82
CA ARG A 269 4.47 0.97 -4.60
C ARG A 269 3.62 0.57 -3.39
N PRO A 270 4.13 -0.29 -2.47
CA PRO A 270 5.42 -0.99 -2.50
C PRO A 270 5.36 -2.37 -3.18
N PHE A 271 4.31 -2.70 -3.92
CA PHE A 271 4.09 -3.99 -4.57
C PHE A 271 4.87 -4.16 -5.89
N THR A 272 6.06 -3.59 -5.96
CA THR A 272 6.96 -3.72 -7.12
C THR A 272 7.33 -5.18 -7.37
N PRO A 273 7.54 -5.58 -8.64
CA PRO A 273 7.57 -4.76 -9.85
C PRO A 273 6.20 -4.52 -10.51
N LEU A 274 5.07 -4.79 -9.83
CA LEU A 274 3.76 -4.50 -10.40
C LEU A 274 3.61 -3.00 -10.70
N ARG A 275 2.96 -2.69 -11.81
CA ARG A 275 2.47 -1.35 -12.14
C ARG A 275 1.01 -1.22 -11.75
N ASN A 276 0.50 0.00 -11.65
CA ASN A 276 -0.90 0.24 -11.30
C ASN A 276 -1.86 -0.45 -12.28
N ILE A 277 -1.54 -0.46 -13.58
CA ILE A 277 -2.35 -1.14 -14.59
C ILE A 277 -2.36 -2.67 -14.41
N ASP A 278 -1.34 -3.26 -13.80
CA ASP A 278 -1.28 -4.71 -13.61
C ASP A 278 -2.31 -5.17 -12.55
N GLY A 279 -2.80 -4.27 -11.69
CA GLY A 279 -3.94 -4.54 -10.80
C GLY A 279 -5.28 -4.68 -11.53
N LEU A 280 -5.34 -4.38 -12.83
CA LEU A 280 -6.49 -4.67 -13.70
C LEU A 280 -6.53 -6.13 -14.17
N SER A 281 -5.54 -6.97 -13.87
CA SER A 281 -5.51 -8.33 -14.41
C SER A 281 -6.78 -9.12 -14.06
N ASN A 282 -7.34 -9.87 -15.01
CA ASN A 282 -8.41 -10.81 -14.69
C ASN A 282 -7.90 -12.02 -13.87
N GLU A 283 -6.58 -12.24 -13.83
CA GLU A 283 -5.98 -13.38 -13.12
C GLU A 283 -6.29 -13.36 -11.61
N TYR A 284 -6.52 -12.19 -11.01
CA TYR A 284 -7.00 -12.09 -9.63
C TYR A 284 -8.28 -12.89 -9.43
N THR A 285 -9.26 -12.67 -10.32
CA THR A 285 -10.58 -13.28 -10.24
C THR A 285 -10.69 -14.62 -10.96
N ASP A 286 -9.75 -14.97 -11.84
CA ASP A 286 -9.71 -16.29 -12.44
C ASP A 286 -9.06 -17.31 -11.50
N ASN A 287 -7.98 -16.92 -10.82
CA ASN A 287 -7.09 -17.85 -10.13
C ASN A 287 -7.11 -17.72 -8.60
N LEU A 288 -7.32 -16.52 -8.06
CA LEU A 288 -7.08 -16.26 -6.63
C LEU A 288 -8.36 -16.23 -5.80
N TYR A 289 -9.36 -15.44 -6.21
CA TYR A 289 -10.59 -15.29 -5.45
C TYR A 289 -11.82 -15.02 -6.32
N GLU A 290 -13.01 -15.30 -5.80
CA GLU A 290 -14.29 -14.87 -6.34
C GLU A 290 -15.22 -14.42 -5.21
N TYR A 291 -16.24 -13.67 -5.58
CA TYR A 291 -17.25 -13.18 -4.65
C TYR A 291 -18.49 -14.07 -4.69
N ALA A 292 -18.94 -14.51 -3.51
CA ALA A 292 -20.30 -15.01 -3.36
C ALA A 292 -21.28 -13.83 -3.51
N PRO A 293 -22.46 -14.05 -4.10
CA PRO A 293 -23.43 -12.99 -4.34
C PRO A 293 -23.89 -12.33 -3.03
N ARG A 294 -24.26 -11.04 -3.12
CA ARG A 294 -24.91 -10.32 -2.02
C ARG A 294 -26.18 -11.07 -1.57
N PRO A 295 -26.50 -11.08 -0.27
CA PRO A 295 -27.71 -11.73 0.24
C PRO A 295 -28.97 -11.07 -0.33
N THR A 296 -30.01 -11.88 -0.58
CA THR A 296 -31.30 -11.39 -1.08
C THR A 296 -32.47 -12.02 -0.34
N CYS A 297 -33.62 -11.36 -0.34
CA CYS A 297 -34.86 -11.85 0.27
C CYS A 297 -35.37 -13.18 -0.33
N ARG A 298 -34.81 -13.64 -1.46
CA ARG A 298 -35.13 -14.95 -2.05
C ARG A 298 -34.74 -16.11 -1.13
N SER A 299 -33.78 -15.89 -0.23
CA SER A 299 -33.33 -16.86 0.77
C SER A 299 -34.21 -16.90 2.03
N GLY A 300 -35.40 -16.28 2.00
CA GLY A 300 -36.36 -16.29 3.10
C GLY A 300 -36.33 -15.01 3.94
N SER A 301 -37.07 -15.03 5.05
CA SER A 301 -37.25 -13.88 5.95
C SER A 301 -35.96 -13.43 6.66
N THR A 302 -34.95 -14.30 6.70
CA THR A 302 -33.63 -14.04 7.32
C THR A 302 -32.54 -13.78 6.28
N CYS A 303 -32.87 -13.70 4.99
CA CYS A 303 -31.87 -13.57 3.93
C CYS A 303 -30.78 -14.66 3.92
N GLY A 304 -31.05 -15.81 4.55
CA GLY A 304 -30.09 -16.90 4.70
C GLY A 304 -29.06 -16.72 5.82
N SER A 305 -29.24 -15.74 6.72
CA SER A 305 -28.33 -15.50 7.86
C SER A 305 -29.07 -15.15 9.15
N LYS A 306 -28.54 -15.62 10.29
CA LYS A 306 -29.07 -15.29 11.63
C LYS A 306 -28.83 -13.83 12.07
N TYR A 307 -28.16 -13.03 11.24
CA TYR A 307 -27.86 -11.62 11.51
C TYR A 307 -28.58 -10.67 10.56
N LEU A 308 -29.37 -11.19 9.62
CA LEU A 308 -30.05 -10.41 8.59
C LEU A 308 -31.56 -10.69 8.66
N PHE A 309 -32.34 -9.73 8.16
CA PHE A 309 -33.75 -9.92 7.89
C PHE A 309 -34.13 -9.33 6.53
N CYS A 310 -35.24 -9.79 5.97
CA CYS A 310 -35.80 -9.24 4.75
C CYS A 310 -36.74 -8.08 5.09
N ASP A 311 -36.36 -6.86 4.75
CA ASP A 311 -37.23 -5.68 4.86
C ASP A 311 -38.26 -5.70 3.75
N ARG A 312 -39.54 -5.65 4.12
CA ARG A 312 -40.68 -5.54 3.21
C ARG A 312 -41.48 -4.27 3.45
N SER A 313 -41.09 -3.48 4.45
CA SER A 313 -41.75 -2.27 4.90
C SER A 313 -41.33 -1.03 4.09
N HIS A 314 -40.13 -1.04 3.51
CA HIS A 314 -39.57 0.13 2.80
C HIS A 314 -39.32 -0.12 1.31
N GLY A 315 -40.38 -0.44 0.56
CA GLY A 315 -40.33 -0.55 -0.90
C GLY A 315 -40.01 -1.97 -1.40
N GLN A 316 -39.11 -2.09 -2.38
CA GLN A 316 -38.76 -3.40 -2.93
C GLN A 316 -38.05 -4.26 -1.87
N PRO A 317 -38.44 -5.54 -1.69
CA PRO A 317 -37.85 -6.38 -0.67
C PRO A 317 -36.34 -6.50 -0.79
N HIS A 318 -35.62 -6.12 0.25
CA HIS A 318 -34.17 -6.16 0.31
C HIS A 318 -33.68 -6.62 1.69
N CYS A 319 -32.44 -7.10 1.74
CA CYS A 319 -31.86 -7.58 2.99
C CYS A 319 -31.32 -6.42 3.81
N VAL A 320 -31.56 -6.49 5.12
CA VAL A 320 -31.12 -5.49 6.09
C VAL A 320 -30.43 -6.20 7.25
N SER A 321 -29.42 -5.54 7.82
CA SER A 321 -28.75 -5.98 9.04
C SER A 321 -29.71 -5.96 10.21
N GLN A 322 -29.73 -6.98 11.06
CA GLN A 322 -30.45 -6.89 12.32
C GLN A 322 -29.84 -5.83 13.25
N ALA A 323 -30.65 -5.28 14.12
CA ALA A 323 -30.24 -4.37 15.18
C ALA A 323 -29.80 -5.14 16.43
N ARG A 324 -28.75 -4.67 17.09
CA ARG A 324 -28.26 -5.18 18.39
C ARG A 324 -29.25 -4.87 19.52
N ILE A 325 -29.14 -5.59 20.64
CA ILE A 325 -29.90 -5.29 21.86
C ILE A 325 -29.66 -3.84 22.30
N GLY A 326 -30.75 -3.15 22.65
CA GLY A 326 -30.79 -1.72 22.95
C GLY A 326 -30.97 -0.82 21.72
N GLY A 327 -30.71 -1.34 20.52
CA GLY A 327 -30.87 -0.64 19.25
C GLY A 327 -32.33 -0.40 18.88
N ARG A 328 -32.56 0.54 17.97
CA ARG A 328 -33.89 0.94 17.51
C ARG A 328 -34.43 -0.01 16.44
N CYS A 329 -35.71 -0.37 16.56
CA CYS A 329 -36.36 -1.35 15.68
C CYS A 329 -37.74 -0.90 15.15
N SER A 330 -38.10 0.36 15.33
CA SER A 330 -39.32 0.93 14.76
C SER A 330 -39.23 1.11 13.24
N GLY A 331 -40.38 1.20 12.57
CA GLY A 331 -40.47 1.45 11.12
C GLY A 331 -40.78 0.20 10.29
N PHE A 332 -40.65 -0.99 10.86
CA PHE A 332 -40.95 -2.25 10.19
C PHE A 332 -42.32 -2.78 10.62
N VAL A 333 -43.24 -2.96 9.68
CA VAL A 333 -44.67 -3.15 9.93
C VAL A 333 -45.23 -4.51 9.47
N TYR A 334 -44.44 -5.33 8.77
CA TYR A 334 -44.85 -6.64 8.25
C TYR A 334 -44.37 -7.82 9.11
N GLY A 335 -43.96 -7.57 10.34
CA GLY A 335 -43.50 -8.60 11.29
C GLY A 335 -42.06 -9.02 11.06
N GLU A 336 -41.23 -8.14 10.49
CA GLU A 336 -39.80 -8.38 10.29
C GLU A 336 -39.06 -8.65 11.62
N GLN A 337 -38.12 -9.60 11.58
CA GLN A 337 -37.28 -9.95 12.73
C GLN A 337 -36.09 -9.00 12.84
N VAL A 338 -36.37 -7.74 13.19
CA VAL A 338 -35.38 -6.66 13.21
C VAL A 338 -34.30 -6.87 14.28
N CYS A 339 -34.66 -7.46 15.42
CA CYS A 339 -33.78 -7.56 16.58
C CYS A 339 -32.98 -8.87 16.61
N HIS A 340 -31.67 -8.75 16.74
CA HIS A 340 -30.79 -9.90 16.93
C HIS A 340 -30.89 -10.43 18.36
N ASN A 341 -31.20 -11.74 18.52
CA ASN A 341 -31.39 -12.42 19.81
C ASN A 341 -32.37 -11.70 20.76
N GLY A 342 -33.44 -11.12 20.21
CA GLY A 342 -34.42 -10.37 20.99
C GLY A 342 -35.69 -10.06 20.21
N ALA A 343 -36.56 -9.24 20.80
CA ALA A 343 -37.79 -8.78 20.18
C ALA A 343 -37.87 -7.25 20.21
N CYS A 344 -38.60 -6.68 19.26
CA CYS A 344 -38.86 -5.24 19.23
C CYS A 344 -39.98 -4.89 20.22
N ILE A 345 -39.63 -4.26 21.34
CA ILE A 345 -40.56 -3.87 22.40
C ILE A 345 -40.40 -2.37 22.65
N GLY A 346 -41.49 -1.60 22.47
CA GLY A 346 -41.45 -0.14 22.64
C GLY A 346 -40.47 0.55 21.68
N GLY A 347 -40.29 0.01 20.48
CA GLY A 347 -39.37 0.55 19.47
C GLY A 347 -37.88 0.26 19.72
N ARG A 348 -37.55 -0.57 20.71
CA ARG A 348 -36.18 -1.01 21.00
C ARG A 348 -36.05 -2.53 21.04
N CYS A 349 -34.87 -3.01 20.67
CA CYS A 349 -34.52 -4.42 20.79
C CYS A 349 -34.25 -4.81 22.24
N VAL A 350 -35.06 -5.72 22.76
CA VAL A 350 -34.97 -6.24 24.13
C VAL A 350 -34.68 -7.74 24.07
N ALA A 351 -33.75 -8.21 24.89
CA ALA A 351 -33.39 -9.62 24.95
C ALA A 351 -34.57 -10.48 25.42
N THR A 352 -34.77 -11.65 24.80
CA THR A 352 -35.83 -12.59 25.16
C THR A 352 -35.26 -13.83 25.88
N PRO A 353 -36.01 -14.45 26.83
CA PRO A 353 -35.49 -15.54 27.66
C PRO A 353 -35.18 -16.86 26.91
N SER A 354 -35.50 -16.97 25.63
CA SER A 354 -35.46 -18.23 24.87
C SER A 354 -34.18 -18.48 24.07
N THR A 355 -33.13 -17.67 24.22
CA THR A 355 -31.88 -17.88 23.49
C THR A 355 -30.75 -18.23 24.47
N PRO A 356 -30.20 -19.45 24.43
CA PRO A 356 -29.03 -19.79 25.22
C PRO A 356 -27.90 -18.85 24.80
N ILE A 357 -27.24 -18.23 25.78
CA ILE A 357 -25.92 -17.63 25.57
C ILE A 357 -25.02 -18.78 25.12
N GLN A 358 -24.75 -18.86 23.82
CA GLN A 358 -23.78 -19.82 23.30
C GLN A 358 -22.41 -19.36 23.81
N THR A 359 -22.00 -19.87 24.97
CA THR A 359 -20.64 -19.74 25.45
C THR A 359 -19.74 -20.46 24.46
N THR A 360 -19.03 -19.69 23.67
CA THR A 360 -17.95 -20.16 22.81
C THR A 360 -16.98 -20.98 23.66
N PRO A 361 -16.73 -22.27 23.34
CA PRO A 361 -15.69 -23.03 24.02
C PRO A 361 -14.34 -22.34 23.80
N LEU A 362 -13.52 -22.27 24.86
CA LEU A 362 -12.12 -21.88 24.72
C LEU A 362 -11.42 -22.75 23.66
N PRO A 363 -10.46 -22.19 22.91
CA PRO A 363 -9.90 -22.81 21.72
C PRO A 363 -9.25 -24.17 22.03
N THR A 364 -9.65 -25.19 21.28
CA THR A 364 -8.85 -26.40 21.13
C THR A 364 -7.53 -26.02 20.45
N SER A 365 -6.42 -26.26 21.14
CA SER A 365 -5.07 -25.93 20.66
C SER A 365 -4.83 -26.56 19.28
N ILE A 366 -4.74 -25.72 18.25
CA ILE A 366 -4.18 -26.15 16.98
C ILE A 366 -2.66 -26.26 17.18
N SER A 367 -2.13 -27.45 16.88
CA SER A 367 -0.74 -27.89 16.95
C SER A 367 0.34 -26.80 16.93
N THR A 368 1.22 -26.86 17.93
CA THR A 368 2.34 -25.96 18.27
C THR A 368 3.57 -26.04 17.34
N LYS A 369 3.40 -26.49 16.10
CA LYS A 369 4.45 -26.42 15.06
C LYS A 369 3.89 -25.86 13.76
N ARG A 370 3.41 -24.63 13.81
CA ARG A 370 2.97 -23.92 12.60
C ARG A 370 4.14 -23.07 12.08
N PRO A 371 4.47 -23.12 10.78
CA PRO A 371 5.55 -22.33 10.22
C PRO A 371 5.32 -20.84 10.49
N PRO A 372 6.38 -20.03 10.69
CA PRO A 372 6.25 -18.60 10.91
C PRO A 372 5.47 -17.98 9.75
N VAL A 373 4.56 -17.06 10.05
CA VAL A 373 3.90 -16.24 9.04
C VAL A 373 5.00 -15.47 8.32
N VAL A 374 5.25 -15.81 7.06
CA VAL A 374 6.24 -15.10 6.25
C VAL A 374 5.57 -13.81 5.81
N SER A 375 6.29 -12.69 5.93
CA SER A 375 5.76 -11.41 5.48
C SER A 375 5.28 -11.51 4.03
N VAL A 376 4.08 -11.01 3.74
CA VAL A 376 3.46 -11.15 2.40
C VAL A 376 4.08 -10.21 1.37
N PHE A 377 5.09 -9.48 1.80
CA PHE A 377 6.15 -9.09 0.92
C PHE A 377 6.98 -10.30 0.53
N ALA A 378 6.64 -10.89 -0.62
CA ALA A 378 7.64 -11.46 -1.53
C ALA A 378 8.55 -10.34 -2.09
N ASN A 379 8.97 -9.41 -1.24
CA ASN A 379 9.96 -8.39 -1.51
C ASN A 379 11.14 -8.60 -0.58
N CYS A 380 11.34 -9.84 -0.11
CA CYS A 380 12.57 -10.18 0.59
C CYS A 380 13.69 -10.37 -0.43
N TYR A 381 14.00 -9.28 -1.10
CA TYR A 381 15.03 -9.12 -2.09
C TYR A 381 15.94 -7.99 -1.64
N ASN A 382 17.17 -8.02 -2.13
CA ASN A 382 17.95 -6.81 -2.22
C ASN A 382 17.52 -6.09 -3.51
N GLU A 383 17.51 -4.77 -3.48
CA GLU A 383 17.18 -3.92 -4.62
C GLU A 383 18.45 -3.45 -5.37
N ASN A 384 19.63 -3.86 -4.88
CA ASN A 384 20.93 -3.49 -5.43
C ASN A 384 21.93 -4.64 -5.32
N GLU A 385 22.73 -4.84 -6.37
CA GLU A 385 23.79 -5.86 -6.46
C GLU A 385 24.89 -5.71 -5.39
N CYS A 386 24.99 -4.55 -4.74
CA CYS A 386 25.98 -4.26 -3.70
C CYS A 386 25.46 -4.34 -2.26
N CYS A 387 24.21 -4.76 -2.07
CA CYS A 387 23.62 -4.83 -0.73
C CYS A 387 24.38 -5.75 0.24
N GLU A 388 24.86 -6.90 -0.23
CA GLU A 388 25.63 -7.82 0.61
C GLU A 388 26.99 -7.21 0.99
N PHE A 389 27.66 -6.60 0.00
CA PHE A 389 28.93 -5.91 0.22
C PHE A 389 28.77 -4.81 1.28
N TRP A 390 27.78 -3.94 1.14
CA TRP A 390 27.50 -2.88 2.12
C TRP A 390 27.13 -3.42 3.50
N ALA A 391 26.29 -4.46 3.57
CA ALA A 391 25.93 -5.09 4.83
C ALA A 391 27.16 -5.64 5.58
N ASN A 392 28.07 -6.30 4.86
CA ASN A 392 29.32 -6.82 5.41
C ASN A 392 30.29 -5.72 5.88
N HIS A 393 30.10 -4.47 5.43
CA HIS A 393 30.87 -3.30 5.86
C HIS A 393 30.16 -2.47 6.94
N GLY A 394 29.08 -3.00 7.54
CA GLY A 394 28.40 -2.41 8.69
C GLY A 394 27.31 -1.40 8.35
N GLU A 395 26.94 -1.28 7.07
CA GLU A 395 25.95 -0.30 6.61
C GLU A 395 24.55 -0.56 7.18
N CYS A 396 24.21 -1.79 7.56
CA CYS A 396 22.93 -2.08 8.22
C CYS A 396 22.73 -1.28 9.51
N ASN A 397 23.82 -0.91 10.18
CA ASN A 397 23.79 -0.09 11.39
C ASN A 397 24.02 1.40 11.08
N ARG A 398 24.94 1.72 10.16
CA ARG A 398 25.32 3.11 9.83
C ARG A 398 24.31 3.82 8.93
N ASN A 399 23.70 3.08 8.02
CA ASN A 399 22.72 3.57 7.06
C ASN A 399 21.41 2.77 7.17
N ARG A 400 20.90 2.69 8.41
CA ARG A 400 19.78 1.81 8.75
C ARG A 400 18.54 2.05 7.90
N GLY A 401 18.19 3.31 7.62
CA GLY A 401 17.00 3.66 6.83
C GLY A 401 17.06 3.15 5.39
N TYR A 402 18.17 3.39 4.69
CA TYR A 402 18.37 2.89 3.33
C TYR A 402 18.54 1.36 3.32
N MET A 403 19.41 0.84 4.18
CA MET A 403 19.77 -0.58 4.17
C MET A 403 18.60 -1.48 4.58
N HIS A 404 17.75 -1.03 5.50
CA HIS A 404 16.56 -1.80 5.87
C HIS A 404 15.45 -1.74 4.82
N GLU A 405 15.44 -0.73 3.95
CA GLU A 405 14.43 -0.61 2.88
C GLU A 405 14.92 -1.18 1.54
N TRP A 406 16.21 -1.16 1.24
CA TRP A 406 16.73 -1.55 -0.08
C TRP A 406 17.62 -2.80 -0.02
N CYS A 407 18.11 -3.20 1.16
CA CYS A 407 19.01 -4.33 1.35
C CYS A 407 18.48 -5.32 2.39
N LYS A 408 17.18 -5.62 2.30
CA LYS A 408 16.39 -6.35 3.30
C LYS A 408 16.96 -7.72 3.63
N VAL A 409 17.43 -8.44 2.61
CA VAL A 409 18.05 -9.76 2.76
C VAL A 409 19.40 -9.65 3.45
N SER A 410 20.26 -8.76 2.94
CA SER A 410 21.63 -8.60 3.43
C SER A 410 21.70 -8.12 4.87
N CYS A 411 20.77 -7.26 5.28
CA CYS A 411 20.65 -6.78 6.64
C CYS A 411 19.77 -7.64 7.55
N ARG A 412 19.34 -8.81 7.07
CA ARG A 412 18.53 -9.77 7.83
C ARG A 412 17.23 -9.15 8.36
N VAL A 413 16.68 -8.18 7.63
CA VAL A 413 15.36 -7.58 7.91
C VAL A 413 14.24 -8.55 7.56
N CYS A 414 14.50 -9.46 6.63
CA CYS A 414 13.60 -10.55 6.25
C CYS A 414 14.40 -11.79 5.84
N GLN A 415 13.72 -12.92 5.69
CA GLN A 415 14.32 -14.18 5.23
C GLN A 415 13.82 -14.53 3.80
N PRO A 416 14.70 -14.61 2.79
CA PRO A 416 14.31 -14.96 1.42
C PRO A 416 13.93 -16.44 1.29
N ASN A 417 13.13 -16.77 0.27
CA ASN A 417 12.80 -18.16 -0.11
C ASN A 417 13.74 -18.75 -1.17
N PHE A 418 14.80 -18.02 -1.53
CA PHE A 418 15.90 -18.43 -2.39
C PHE A 418 17.21 -18.38 -1.58
N ASN A 419 18.27 -18.97 -2.12
CA ASN A 419 19.61 -18.84 -1.54
C ASN A 419 20.32 -17.61 -2.14
N PRO A 420 20.46 -16.49 -1.40
CA PRO A 420 21.07 -15.26 -1.92
C PRO A 420 22.57 -15.43 -2.21
N ASN A 421 23.21 -16.46 -1.67
CA ASN A 421 24.65 -16.69 -1.84
C ASN A 421 24.98 -17.35 -3.20
N ILE A 422 23.97 -17.70 -4.01
CA ILE A 422 24.20 -18.26 -5.34
C ILE A 422 24.47 -17.13 -6.32
N GLU A 423 25.72 -17.07 -6.78
CA GLU A 423 26.24 -15.94 -7.55
C GLU A 423 25.59 -15.77 -8.93
N CYS A 424 25.32 -16.87 -9.62
CA CYS A 424 24.69 -16.89 -10.93
C CYS A 424 23.37 -17.66 -10.86
N SER A 425 22.31 -16.98 -10.46
CA SER A 425 20.96 -17.54 -10.48
C SER A 425 19.91 -16.45 -10.65
N ASP A 426 18.70 -16.88 -11.00
CA ASP A 426 17.51 -16.04 -10.96
C ASP A 426 16.78 -16.29 -9.63
N HIS A 427 16.59 -15.23 -8.87
CA HIS A 427 15.92 -15.24 -7.57
C HIS A 427 14.41 -14.98 -7.69
N HIS A 428 13.93 -14.70 -8.91
CA HIS A 428 12.52 -14.48 -9.19
C HIS A 428 12.04 -15.30 -10.41
N GLU A 429 10.84 -15.88 -10.32
CA GLU A 429 10.26 -16.76 -11.35
C GLU A 429 10.07 -16.10 -12.72
N ASN A 430 9.86 -14.78 -12.75
CA ASN A 430 9.65 -13.98 -13.97
C ASN A 430 10.94 -13.44 -14.62
N CYS A 431 12.13 -13.74 -14.11
CA CYS A 431 13.38 -13.19 -14.65
C CYS A 431 13.55 -13.38 -16.15
N GLU A 432 13.20 -14.57 -16.67
CA GLU A 432 13.29 -14.88 -18.09
C GLU A 432 12.35 -14.00 -18.94
N ARG A 433 11.12 -13.77 -18.44
CA ARG A 433 10.14 -12.92 -19.11
C ARG A 433 10.61 -11.47 -19.14
N TRP A 434 11.09 -10.95 -18.01
CA TRP A 434 11.54 -9.56 -17.90
C TRP A 434 12.81 -9.29 -18.71
N ALA A 435 13.73 -10.25 -18.76
CA ALA A 435 14.89 -10.16 -19.64
C ALA A 435 14.48 -10.01 -21.11
N ARG A 436 13.51 -10.82 -21.58
CA ARG A 436 12.93 -10.69 -22.93
C ARG A 436 12.23 -9.36 -23.17
N SER A 437 11.63 -8.76 -22.14
CA SER A 437 10.98 -7.44 -22.21
C SER A 437 11.94 -6.25 -22.14
N GLY A 438 13.25 -6.49 -22.05
CA GLY A 438 14.27 -5.43 -22.01
C GLY A 438 14.57 -4.87 -20.62
N GLU A 439 14.12 -5.53 -19.55
CA GLU A 439 14.33 -5.01 -18.18
C GLU A 439 15.80 -5.05 -17.76
N CYS A 440 16.64 -5.90 -18.36
CA CYS A 440 18.07 -5.94 -18.06
C CYS A 440 18.77 -4.59 -18.36
N THR A 441 18.21 -3.75 -19.22
CA THR A 441 18.73 -2.41 -19.53
C THR A 441 17.91 -1.29 -18.89
N ARG A 442 16.62 -1.49 -18.65
CA ARG A 442 15.72 -0.50 -18.04
C ARG A 442 15.73 -0.51 -16.51
N ASN A 443 15.90 -1.68 -15.91
CA ASN A 443 15.89 -1.90 -14.47
C ASN A 443 17.19 -2.59 -14.01
N VAL A 444 18.32 -2.00 -14.41
CA VAL A 444 19.65 -2.61 -14.30
C VAL A 444 19.98 -3.07 -12.88
N ARG A 445 19.76 -2.23 -11.86
CA ARG A 445 20.18 -2.53 -10.46
C ARG A 445 19.42 -3.70 -9.86
N TRP A 446 18.11 -3.76 -10.11
CA TRP A 446 17.26 -4.84 -9.62
C TRP A 446 17.53 -6.14 -10.38
N MET A 447 17.62 -6.07 -11.71
CA MET A 447 17.83 -7.23 -12.57
C MET A 447 19.23 -7.84 -12.39
N ARG A 448 20.26 -7.04 -12.11
CA ARG A 448 21.60 -7.53 -11.77
C ARG A 448 21.73 -8.16 -10.41
N GLU A 449 20.81 -7.88 -9.50
CA GLU A 449 20.78 -8.54 -8.20
C GLU A 449 19.93 -9.82 -8.25
N ASN A 450 18.77 -9.75 -8.89
CA ASN A 450 17.73 -10.78 -8.77
C ASN A 450 17.55 -11.65 -10.01
N CYS A 451 18.11 -11.29 -11.17
CA CYS A 451 17.90 -11.96 -12.46
C CYS A 451 19.21 -12.13 -13.26
N ARG A 452 20.30 -12.50 -12.57
CA ARG A 452 21.66 -12.52 -13.15
C ARG A 452 21.81 -13.51 -14.27
N LEU A 453 21.17 -14.68 -14.15
CA LEU A 453 21.23 -15.72 -15.16
C LEU A 453 20.46 -15.27 -16.42
N SER A 454 19.20 -14.83 -16.25
CA SER A 454 18.37 -14.36 -17.37
C SER A 454 18.93 -13.12 -18.08
N CYS A 455 19.66 -12.25 -17.37
CA CYS A 455 20.29 -11.06 -17.95
C CYS A 455 21.72 -11.27 -18.44
N ASN A 456 22.24 -12.50 -18.46
CA ASN A 456 23.63 -12.82 -18.83
C ASN A 456 24.68 -11.99 -18.04
N HIS A 457 24.41 -11.72 -16.77
CA HIS A 457 25.26 -10.92 -15.88
C HIS A 457 26.17 -11.76 -14.97
N CYS A 458 26.34 -13.05 -15.27
CA CYS A 458 27.16 -13.97 -14.48
C CYS A 458 28.67 -13.89 -14.74
N GLY A 459 29.13 -13.01 -15.63
CA GLY A 459 30.55 -12.91 -16.02
C GLY A 459 31.47 -12.25 -14.99
N ARG A 460 30.91 -11.58 -13.97
CA ARG A 460 31.64 -10.98 -12.84
C ARG A 460 30.81 -11.17 -11.57
N THR A 461 31.47 -11.46 -10.45
CA THR A 461 30.80 -11.61 -9.16
C THR A 461 30.32 -10.25 -8.60
N ARG A 462 29.31 -10.26 -7.74
CA ARG A 462 28.82 -9.08 -7.02
C ARG A 462 29.94 -8.42 -6.22
N ALA A 463 30.79 -9.22 -5.57
CA ALA A 463 31.95 -8.73 -4.85
C ALA A 463 32.92 -7.96 -5.77
N GLU A 464 33.25 -8.50 -6.96
CA GLU A 464 34.14 -7.83 -7.94
C GLU A 464 33.54 -6.56 -8.56
N ILE A 465 32.21 -6.45 -8.61
CA ILE A 465 31.52 -5.26 -9.12
C ILE A 465 31.49 -4.18 -8.04
N CYS A 466 31.22 -4.57 -6.80
CA CYS A 466 30.96 -3.66 -5.69
C CYS A 466 32.22 -3.27 -4.89
N SER A 467 33.32 -4.01 -5.03
CA SER A 467 34.63 -3.64 -4.47
C SER A 467 35.35 -2.54 -5.26
N GLY A 468 34.90 -2.24 -6.49
CA GLY A 468 35.47 -1.19 -7.33
C GLY A 468 36.76 -1.56 -8.07
N GLU A 469 37.16 -2.84 -8.13
CA GLU A 469 38.42 -3.25 -8.77
C GLU A 469 38.21 -4.09 -10.05
N HIS A 470 38.85 -3.69 -11.14
CA HIS A 470 39.03 -4.50 -12.34
C HIS A 470 40.19 -5.49 -12.14
N GLY A 471 39.88 -6.76 -11.89
CA GLY A 471 40.65 -7.93 -12.36
C GLY A 471 41.87 -8.40 -11.56
N SER A 472 41.82 -9.68 -11.19
CA SER A 472 42.91 -10.62 -10.88
C SER A 472 43.82 -10.35 -9.67
N VAL A 473 43.81 -11.35 -8.78
CA VAL A 473 44.75 -11.58 -7.70
C VAL A 473 46.21 -11.55 -8.20
N ILE A 474 47.06 -10.77 -7.53
CA ILE A 474 48.34 -11.18 -6.92
C ILE A 474 48.66 -10.15 -5.83
N THR A 475 49.07 -10.67 -4.67
CA THR A 475 49.47 -9.94 -3.48
C THR A 475 50.78 -9.17 -3.71
N THR A 476 50.82 -7.90 -3.30
CA THR A 476 51.90 -7.30 -2.47
C THR A 476 51.59 -5.83 -2.15
N ARG A 477 51.83 -5.49 -0.87
CA ARG A 477 51.80 -4.18 -0.17
C ARG A 477 51.20 -2.95 -0.88
N ARG A 478 50.16 -2.40 -0.22
CA ARG A 478 49.71 -0.99 -0.19
C ARG A 478 50.65 0.00 -0.88
N PRO A 479 50.17 0.64 -1.96
CA PRO A 479 50.31 2.07 -2.15
C PRO A 479 49.06 2.76 -1.59
N GLN A 480 49.25 3.89 -0.93
CA GLN A 480 48.16 4.81 -0.59
C GLN A 480 47.35 5.17 -1.85
N PRO A 481 46.08 5.59 -1.68
CA PRO A 481 45.25 6.01 -2.80
C PRO A 481 45.99 7.07 -3.61
N GLU A 482 46.19 6.80 -4.90
CA GLU A 482 46.50 7.87 -5.83
C GLU A 482 45.32 8.82 -5.80
N LYS A 483 45.60 9.98 -5.20
CA LYS A 483 44.86 11.21 -5.42
C LYS A 483 44.71 11.33 -6.93
N THR A 484 43.51 11.10 -7.44
CA THR A 484 43.13 11.79 -8.68
C THR A 484 43.33 13.27 -8.36
N ASN A 485 44.26 13.91 -9.07
CA ASN A 485 44.49 15.35 -9.01
C ASN A 485 43.29 16.08 -9.62
N LEU A 486 42.09 15.84 -9.09
CA LEU A 486 40.93 16.67 -9.33
C LEU A 486 40.95 17.72 -8.22
N HIS A 487 41.59 18.85 -8.51
CA HIS A 487 41.66 19.99 -7.60
C HIS A 487 40.27 20.63 -7.53
N CYS A 488 39.38 20.09 -6.71
CA CYS A 488 38.07 20.67 -6.45
C CYS A 488 38.24 21.80 -5.44
N ASN A 489 37.78 23.01 -5.77
CA ASN A 489 37.88 24.19 -4.88
C ASN A 489 37.01 24.08 -3.62
N SER A 490 36.01 23.20 -3.65
CA SER A 490 35.13 22.90 -2.52
C SER A 490 35.82 22.00 -1.49
N PRO A 491 35.99 22.43 -0.23
CA PRO A 491 36.74 21.67 0.77
C PRO A 491 35.90 20.61 1.51
N GLY A 492 34.56 20.67 1.46
CA GLY A 492 33.68 19.81 2.27
C GLY A 492 33.03 18.64 1.51
N CYS A 493 32.30 17.81 2.27
CA CYS A 493 31.53 16.69 1.74
C CYS A 493 30.02 17.00 1.70
N TYR A 494 29.59 17.69 0.66
CA TYR A 494 28.18 18.02 0.44
C TYR A 494 27.97 18.23 -1.06
N ASN A 495 26.71 18.37 -1.48
CA ASN A 495 26.42 18.84 -2.83
C ASN A 495 26.46 20.37 -2.88
N GLU A 496 27.10 20.93 -3.89
CA GLU A 496 27.18 22.37 -4.16
C GLU A 496 25.92 22.91 -4.84
N ASN A 497 25.05 22.01 -5.35
CA ASN A 497 23.88 22.41 -6.13
C ASN A 497 22.68 21.51 -5.84
N VAL A 498 21.50 22.13 -5.82
CA VAL A 498 20.23 21.46 -5.52
C VAL A 498 19.89 20.37 -6.53
N CYS A 499 20.41 20.48 -7.76
CA CYS A 499 20.17 19.56 -8.86
C CYS A 499 21.05 18.30 -8.87
N CYS A 500 22.05 18.24 -7.99
CA CYS A 500 22.95 17.08 -7.88
C CYS A 500 22.25 15.71 -7.74
N PRO A 501 21.14 15.57 -6.97
CA PRO A 501 20.37 14.34 -6.91
C PRO A 501 19.77 13.93 -8.26
N LEU A 502 19.35 14.88 -9.08
CA LEU A 502 18.77 14.59 -10.39
C LEU A 502 19.86 14.25 -11.41
N TRP A 503 20.95 15.02 -11.43
CA TRP A 503 22.07 14.79 -12.34
C TRP A 503 22.76 13.44 -12.09
N SER A 504 22.89 13.02 -10.82
CA SER A 504 23.42 11.69 -10.53
C SER A 504 22.52 10.56 -11.03
N LEU A 505 21.19 10.72 -10.91
CA LEU A 505 20.21 9.77 -11.43
C LEU A 505 20.21 9.70 -12.96
N GLN A 506 20.60 10.80 -13.63
CA GLN A 506 20.78 10.88 -15.09
C GLN A 506 22.14 10.34 -15.56
N GLY A 507 23.00 9.86 -14.65
CA GLY A 507 24.31 9.31 -14.97
C GLY A 507 25.39 10.36 -15.26
N GLN A 508 25.15 11.64 -14.92
CA GLN A 508 26.10 12.74 -15.17
C GLN A 508 27.41 12.58 -14.38
N CYS A 509 27.38 11.87 -13.26
CA CYS A 509 28.57 11.55 -12.46
C CYS A 509 29.63 10.77 -13.25
N ALA A 510 29.23 9.96 -14.22
CA ALA A 510 30.13 9.21 -15.09
C ALA A 510 30.37 9.90 -16.44
N ARG A 511 29.42 10.73 -16.92
CA ARG A 511 29.48 11.39 -18.23
C ARG A 511 30.25 12.71 -18.23
N ASN A 512 30.27 13.46 -17.12
CA ASN A 512 30.98 14.73 -16.97
C ASN A 512 32.03 14.60 -15.86
N ALA A 513 33.22 14.12 -16.21
CA ALA A 513 34.22 13.63 -15.26
C ALA A 513 35.01 14.72 -14.49
N THR A 514 34.73 16.01 -14.71
CA THR A 514 35.48 17.11 -14.09
C THR A 514 34.63 17.97 -13.17
N TRP A 515 33.46 18.44 -13.61
CA TRP A 515 32.64 19.38 -12.84
C TRP A 515 31.65 18.69 -11.89
N ILE A 516 30.91 17.70 -12.39
CA ILE A 516 29.86 17.01 -11.61
C ILE A 516 30.46 16.25 -10.41
N PRO A 517 31.55 15.48 -10.55
CA PRO A 517 32.29 14.93 -9.42
C PRO A 517 32.75 15.96 -8.36
N CYS A 518 33.18 17.16 -8.78
CA CYS A 518 33.62 18.18 -7.83
C CYS A 518 32.46 18.88 -7.10
N ASN A 519 31.29 19.00 -7.72
CA ASN A 519 30.16 19.77 -7.19
C ASN A 519 29.02 18.90 -6.64
N CYS A 520 28.94 17.63 -7.02
CA CYS A 520 27.89 16.71 -6.60
C CYS A 520 28.47 15.51 -5.85
N LYS A 521 29.42 15.75 -4.96
CA LYS A 521 30.23 14.71 -4.32
C LYS A 521 29.40 13.67 -3.59
N VAL A 522 28.35 14.10 -2.88
CA VAL A 522 27.46 13.17 -2.15
C VAL A 522 26.55 12.42 -3.11
N SER A 523 25.90 13.13 -4.05
CA SER A 523 25.03 12.49 -5.04
C SER A 523 25.77 11.56 -6.00
N CYS A 524 27.06 11.79 -6.24
CA CYS A 524 27.94 10.93 -7.04
C CYS A 524 28.70 9.88 -6.22
N GLY A 525 28.52 9.85 -4.90
CA GLY A 525 29.13 8.85 -4.02
C GLY A 525 30.65 8.99 -3.84
N LEU A 526 31.19 10.20 -4.01
CA LEU A 526 32.62 10.51 -3.89
C LEU A 526 33.04 10.86 -2.46
N CYS A 527 32.08 11.16 -1.59
CA CYS A 527 32.30 11.34 -0.17
C CYS A 527 30.99 11.08 0.60
N ILE A 528 31.11 10.81 1.91
CA ILE A 528 29.98 10.61 2.82
C ILE A 528 30.08 11.67 3.92
N PRO A 529 29.03 12.48 4.16
CA PRO A 529 29.06 13.49 5.20
C PRO A 529 28.69 12.96 6.57
N ASP A 530 29.26 13.58 7.60
CA ASP A 530 28.98 13.26 9.01
C ASP A 530 27.76 14.03 9.57
N ASP A 531 27.40 15.17 8.97
CA ASP A 531 26.37 16.11 9.46
C ASP A 531 25.39 16.61 8.38
N TYR A 532 25.53 16.16 7.13
CA TYR A 532 24.67 16.53 5.99
C TYR A 532 23.67 15.41 5.69
N ASP A 533 22.41 15.65 6.05
CA ASP A 533 21.32 14.69 5.91
C ASP A 533 20.70 14.75 4.50
N TYR A 534 21.41 14.11 3.57
CA TYR A 534 21.10 14.09 2.14
C TYR A 534 19.67 13.61 1.83
N GLY A 535 18.94 14.40 1.04
CA GLY A 535 17.57 14.07 0.61
C GLY A 535 16.48 14.41 1.64
N THR A 536 16.85 15.01 2.77
CA THR A 536 15.89 15.54 3.75
C THR A 536 15.61 17.03 3.52
N CYS A 537 14.53 17.53 4.13
CA CYS A 537 14.15 18.94 4.11
C CYS A 537 14.64 19.63 5.40
N ASN A 538 15.96 19.75 5.53
CA ASN A 538 16.59 20.32 6.72
C ASN A 538 17.69 21.33 6.34
N ASP A 539 18.01 22.21 7.28
CA ASP A 539 19.18 23.07 7.18
C ASP A 539 20.41 22.32 7.65
N TYR A 540 21.41 22.25 6.79
CA TYR A 540 22.70 21.63 7.04
C TYR A 540 23.51 22.38 8.09
N HIS A 541 23.49 23.72 8.04
CA HIS A 541 24.31 24.55 8.93
C HIS A 541 23.45 25.38 9.88
N ARG A 542 23.88 25.48 11.15
CA ARG A 542 23.18 26.26 12.19
C ARG A 542 22.97 27.75 11.84
N SER A 543 23.81 28.30 10.96
CA SER A 543 23.72 29.70 10.52
C SER A 543 22.85 29.90 9.28
N CYS A 544 22.26 28.84 8.71
CA CYS A 544 21.39 28.93 7.53
C CYS A 544 20.29 29.98 7.67
N ARG A 545 19.67 30.10 8.85
CA ARG A 545 18.66 31.14 9.11
C ARG A 545 19.21 32.56 9.03
N ILE A 546 20.44 32.77 9.50
CA ILE A 546 21.10 34.09 9.50
C ILE A 546 21.49 34.46 8.07
N TRP A 547 22.08 33.52 7.33
CA TRP A 547 22.48 33.72 5.93
C TRP A 547 21.27 33.92 5.02
N ALA A 548 20.19 33.16 5.21
CA ALA A 548 18.93 33.37 4.50
C ALA A 548 18.36 34.77 4.77
N ALA A 549 18.36 35.23 6.02
CA ALA A 549 17.93 36.59 6.37
C ALA A 549 18.84 37.70 5.80
N GLN A 550 20.07 37.36 5.40
CA GLN A 550 21.00 38.27 4.72
C GLN A 550 20.85 38.24 3.18
N GLY A 551 19.92 37.44 2.63
CA GLY A 551 19.65 37.33 1.20
C GLY A 551 20.51 36.31 0.46
N GLU A 552 21.27 35.47 1.17
CA GLU A 552 22.19 34.50 0.55
C GLU A 552 21.48 33.41 -0.27
N CYS A 553 20.18 33.19 -0.06
CA CYS A 553 19.41 32.20 -0.82
C CYS A 553 19.31 32.54 -2.33
N ASP A 554 19.39 33.83 -2.68
CA ASP A 554 19.23 34.31 -4.05
C ASP A 554 20.57 34.46 -4.79
N THR A 555 21.67 34.57 -4.05
CA THR A 555 23.01 34.82 -4.58
C THR A 555 23.91 33.58 -4.54
N ASN A 556 23.65 32.64 -3.63
CA ASN A 556 24.51 31.50 -3.38
C ASN A 556 23.77 30.16 -3.61
N ALA A 557 24.00 29.52 -4.76
CA ALA A 557 23.35 28.27 -5.13
C ALA A 557 23.58 27.11 -4.12
N TRP A 558 24.66 27.17 -3.34
CA TRP A 558 24.94 26.23 -2.26
C TRP A 558 23.82 26.25 -1.20
N MET A 559 23.28 27.43 -0.90
CA MET A 559 22.22 27.63 0.08
C MET A 559 20.95 26.87 -0.28
N LEU A 560 20.63 26.73 -1.57
CA LEU A 560 19.44 26.03 -2.03
C LEU A 560 19.49 24.52 -1.81
N GLU A 561 20.68 23.97 -1.66
CA GLU A 561 20.88 22.55 -1.38
C GLU A 561 21.14 22.26 0.09
N ASN A 562 21.81 23.19 0.77
CA ASN A 562 22.34 22.98 2.11
C ASN A 562 21.56 23.76 3.18
N CYS A 563 20.75 24.75 2.83
CA CYS A 563 19.93 25.52 3.76
C CYS A 563 18.46 25.43 3.35
N ARG A 564 17.98 24.20 3.10
CA ARG A 564 16.73 23.96 2.37
C ARG A 564 15.49 24.49 3.08
N ARG A 565 15.51 24.47 4.41
CA ARG A 565 14.38 24.93 5.22
C ARG A 565 14.42 26.44 5.42
N SER A 566 15.61 27.03 5.50
CA SER A 566 15.79 28.47 5.61
C SER A 566 15.60 29.20 4.28
N CYS A 567 15.84 28.54 3.14
CA CYS A 567 15.67 29.09 1.80
C CYS A 567 14.42 28.59 1.06
N ASP A 568 13.50 27.92 1.78
CA ASP A 568 12.28 27.29 1.21
C ASP A 568 12.53 26.48 -0.07
N SER A 569 13.70 25.84 -0.16
CA SER A 569 14.13 25.04 -1.31
C SER A 569 13.97 23.53 -1.07
N CYS A 570 13.04 23.15 -0.20
CA CYS A 570 12.59 21.78 -0.03
C CYS A 570 11.73 21.33 -1.22
N LEU A 571 12.39 21.05 -2.33
CA LEU A 571 11.74 20.68 -3.59
C LEU A 571 11.41 19.19 -3.59
N ASP A 572 10.16 18.86 -3.93
CA ASP A 572 9.81 17.49 -4.27
C ASP A 572 10.45 17.08 -5.62
N GLN A 573 10.38 15.79 -5.96
CA GLN A 573 11.04 15.27 -7.16
C GLN A 573 10.50 15.92 -8.46
N TRP A 574 9.29 16.45 -8.47
CA TRP A 574 8.72 17.15 -9.62
C TRP A 574 9.21 18.60 -9.69
N GLN A 575 9.17 19.34 -8.59
CA GLN A 575 9.70 20.71 -8.49
C GLN A 575 11.20 20.76 -8.78
N LEU A 576 11.94 19.75 -8.32
CA LEU A 576 13.36 19.62 -8.62
C LEU A 576 13.61 19.40 -10.12
N ARG A 577 12.76 18.60 -10.79
CA ARG A 577 12.85 18.42 -12.26
C ARG A 577 12.51 19.69 -13.02
N GLN A 578 11.56 20.50 -12.54
CA GLN A 578 11.24 21.79 -13.14
C GLN A 578 12.36 22.82 -12.94
N ARG A 579 13.00 22.81 -11.76
CA ARG A 579 14.09 23.74 -11.44
C ARG A 579 15.40 23.40 -12.14
N CYS A 580 15.63 22.12 -12.40
CA CYS A 580 16.91 21.60 -12.89
C CYS A 580 16.91 21.24 -14.38
N HIS A 581 16.01 21.83 -15.18
CA HIS A 581 15.96 21.62 -16.62
C HIS A 581 17.30 21.98 -17.28
N THR A 582 17.97 20.99 -17.86
CA THR A 582 19.03 21.20 -18.84
C THR A 582 18.56 20.61 -20.17
N ASN A 583 18.41 21.46 -21.18
CA ASN A 583 18.33 21.03 -22.57
C ASN A 583 19.47 20.05 -22.86
N SER A 584 19.18 19.05 -23.67
CA SER A 584 20.07 17.96 -24.06
C SER A 584 21.33 18.36 -24.86
N ASP A 585 21.68 19.66 -24.95
CA ASP A 585 22.74 20.20 -25.83
C ASP A 585 23.68 21.17 -25.11
N LEU A 586 24.37 20.74 -24.04
CA LEU A 586 25.58 21.42 -23.57
C LEU A 586 26.82 20.59 -23.91
N VAL A 587 27.06 20.53 -25.21
CA VAL A 587 28.39 20.27 -25.77
C VAL A 587 29.14 21.61 -25.75
N LEU A 588 30.25 21.66 -25.01
CA LEU A 588 31.30 22.71 -25.05
C LEU A 588 30.91 24.14 -24.60
N SER A 589 31.21 24.48 -23.34
CA SER A 589 31.99 25.71 -23.04
C SER A 589 32.44 25.73 -21.58
N HIS A 590 33.66 26.20 -21.36
CA HIS A 590 34.25 26.44 -20.06
C HIS A 590 33.72 27.76 -19.46
N THR A 591 33.51 27.76 -18.13
CA THR A 591 33.23 28.88 -17.20
C THR A 591 31.78 29.31 -16.96
N PRO A 592 31.42 29.72 -15.71
CA PRO A 592 30.05 29.95 -15.29
C PRO A 592 29.68 31.44 -15.33
N THR A 593 28.52 31.76 -15.91
CA THR A 593 27.81 33.00 -15.61
C THR A 593 26.48 32.65 -14.99
N PHE A 594 26.34 32.98 -13.71
CA PHE A 594 25.06 33.18 -13.04
C PHE A 594 24.22 34.17 -13.85
N ILE A 595 22.97 33.84 -14.14
CA ILE A 595 21.91 34.83 -14.31
C ILE A 595 20.74 34.36 -13.45
N ALA A 596 20.37 35.24 -12.53
CA ALA A 596 19.29 35.13 -11.58
C ALA A 596 17.92 35.28 -12.25
N ILE A 597 16.90 34.99 -11.46
CA ILE A 597 15.46 35.08 -11.67
C ILE A 597 15.06 36.47 -12.20
N ASP A 598 14.04 36.52 -13.07
CA ASP A 598 13.05 37.60 -13.03
C ASP A 598 11.64 37.01 -13.17
N ASP A 599 10.87 37.11 -12.08
CA ASP A 599 9.41 37.18 -12.09
C ASP A 599 9.01 38.49 -12.76
N TYR A 600 8.10 38.49 -13.75
CA TYR A 600 7.11 39.57 -13.94
C TYR A 600 6.15 39.28 -15.13
N TYR A 601 4.85 39.27 -14.80
CA TYR A 601 3.69 39.84 -15.51
C TYR A 601 2.46 38.95 -15.74
N TYR A 602 1.41 39.35 -15.02
CA TYR A 602 -0.01 39.29 -15.39
C TYR A 602 -0.27 40.04 -16.72
N GLU A 603 -1.41 39.68 -17.33
CA GLU A 603 -2.20 40.37 -18.38
C GLU A 603 -2.18 39.83 -19.84
N GLU A 604 -3.41 39.51 -20.27
CA GLU A 604 -4.01 39.56 -21.61
C GLU A 604 -3.42 38.74 -22.78
N LEU A 605 -4.02 37.57 -23.08
CA LEU A 605 -5.05 37.36 -24.13
C LEU A 605 -5.44 35.88 -24.24
#